data_AF-A0AAJ4N4B5-F1
#
_entry.id   AF-A0AAJ4N4B5-F1
#
_cell.length_a   1.000
_cell.length_b   1.000
_cell.length_c   1.000
_cell.angle_alpha   90.00
_cell.angle_beta   90.00
_cell.angle_gamma   90.00
#
_symmetry.space_group_name_H-M   'P 1'
#
loop_
_entity.id
_entity.type
_entity.pdbx_description
1 polymer ?
#
loop_
_entity_poly.entity_id
_entity_poly.type
_entity_poly.pdbx_seq_one_letter_code
_entity_poly.pdbx_strand_id
1 'polypeptide(L)'
;MMMERKDIPAIADDYVLGLLETSEATAVEAAMESDGELRAAIAASRERFLPLDTAVEPASIKGELWSNIESRLPLQSTSASLKPTHTANDNSTNRWRAVAVSAIAATVVLAAGLTFSLTRTTEPLVIAVLVNETGEVQAVVEDFGNERATVRMLADFAVPGDKTIQVWTLPSKDVGPVSLGLIDGVRSARLDGPALPTPRSDQLYEITLEQAGGSPTGRPTGPILAKGFARMPR
;
A
#
# COMPACT_ATOMS: atom_id res chain seq x y z
N MET A 1 32.49 43.82 -29.61
CA MET A 1 32.58 44.05 -28.15
C MET A 1 32.96 42.73 -27.51
N MET A 2 34.12 42.62 -26.86
CA MET A 2 34.44 41.44 -26.04
C MET A 2 33.79 41.69 -24.67
N MET A 3 32.67 41.03 -24.38
CA MET A 3 32.05 41.09 -23.06
C MET A 3 32.89 40.25 -22.09
N GLU A 4 33.54 40.89 -21.11
CA GLU A 4 34.11 40.13 -20.00
C GLU A 4 32.98 39.56 -19.15
N ARG A 5 33.05 38.27 -18.80
CA ARG A 5 31.99 37.55 -18.08
C ARG A 5 31.61 38.21 -16.73
N LYS A 6 32.52 38.99 -16.14
CA LYS A 6 32.29 39.71 -14.88
C LYS A 6 31.37 40.94 -15.04
N ASP A 7 31.20 41.45 -16.25
CA ASP A 7 30.41 42.65 -16.53
C ASP A 7 28.97 42.32 -16.96
N ILE A 8 28.63 41.04 -17.11
CA ILE A 8 27.29 40.59 -17.55
C ILE A 8 26.16 41.19 -16.69
N PRO A 9 26.25 41.22 -15.33
CA PRO A 9 25.19 41.83 -14.53
C PRO A 9 25.03 43.34 -14.78
N ALA A 10 26.13 44.07 -14.95
CA ALA A 10 26.10 45.51 -15.22
C ALA A 10 25.52 45.81 -16.61
N ILE A 11 25.95 45.07 -17.62
CA ILE A 11 25.42 45.19 -18.98
C ILE A 11 23.93 44.83 -19.03
N ALA A 12 23.50 43.83 -18.26
CA ALA A 12 22.09 43.46 -18.17
C ALA A 12 21.25 44.59 -17.57
N ASP A 13 21.77 45.27 -16.55
CA ASP A 13 21.11 46.42 -15.92
C ASP A 13 21.03 47.62 -16.87
N ASP A 14 22.13 47.95 -17.54
CA ASP A 14 22.18 49.05 -18.51
C ASP A 14 21.25 48.77 -19.70
N TYR A 15 21.17 47.51 -20.15
CA TYR A 15 20.24 47.09 -21.21
C TYR A 15 18.78 47.25 -20.78
N VAL A 16 18.41 46.77 -19.57
CA VAL A 16 17.03 46.83 -19.07
C VAL A 16 16.58 48.25 -18.80
N LEU A 17 17.47 49.11 -18.28
CA LEU A 17 17.19 50.52 -18.05
C LEU A 17 17.24 51.37 -19.33
N GLY A 18 17.62 50.77 -20.47
CA GLY A 18 17.72 51.47 -21.76
C GLY A 18 18.86 52.49 -21.82
N LEU A 19 19.95 52.24 -21.09
CA LEU A 19 21.13 53.10 -21.01
C LEU A 19 22.20 52.80 -22.08
N LEU A 20 22.04 51.69 -22.81
CA LEU A 20 22.96 51.30 -23.87
C LEU A 20 22.71 52.07 -25.18
N GLU A 21 23.78 52.32 -25.93
CA GLU A 21 23.67 52.84 -27.29
C GLU A 21 23.02 51.81 -28.22
N THR A 22 22.34 52.27 -29.29
CA THR A 22 21.59 51.39 -30.20
C THR A 22 22.42 50.22 -30.74
N SER A 23 23.68 50.46 -31.08
CA SER A 23 24.58 49.41 -31.57
C SER A 23 24.96 48.37 -30.50
N GLU A 24 25.02 48.78 -29.23
CA GLU A 24 25.33 47.91 -28.11
C GLU A 24 24.10 47.07 -27.72
N ALA A 25 22.92 47.68 -27.71
CA ALA A 25 21.66 46.98 -27.50
C ALA A 25 21.45 45.88 -28.56
N THR A 26 21.68 46.17 -29.85
CA THR A 26 21.61 45.14 -30.91
C THR A 26 22.65 44.04 -30.71
N ALA A 27 23.85 44.37 -30.21
CA ALA A 27 24.87 43.36 -29.90
C ALA A 27 24.47 42.47 -28.72
N VAL A 28 23.84 43.02 -27.68
CA VAL A 28 23.26 42.28 -26.55
C VAL A 28 22.15 41.35 -27.04
N GLU A 29 21.22 41.86 -27.86
CA GLU A 29 20.13 41.06 -28.43
C GLU A 29 20.63 39.87 -29.25
N ALA A 30 21.63 40.09 -30.10
CA ALA A 30 22.27 39.01 -30.86
C ALA A 30 22.99 38.00 -29.93
N ALA A 31 23.67 38.48 -28.89
CA ALA A 31 24.35 37.61 -27.93
C ALA A 31 23.36 36.76 -27.11
N MET A 32 22.17 37.29 -26.79
CA MET A 32 21.11 36.57 -26.07
C MET A 32 20.60 35.32 -26.80
N GLU A 33 20.83 35.16 -28.11
CA GLU A 33 20.46 33.94 -28.83
C GLU A 33 21.32 32.74 -28.42
N SER A 34 22.59 32.98 -28.09
CA SER A 34 23.58 31.91 -27.83
C SER A 34 24.09 31.87 -26.39
N ASP A 35 24.02 32.97 -25.65
CA ASP A 35 24.49 33.06 -24.26
C ASP A 35 23.34 32.93 -23.26
N GLY A 36 23.30 31.79 -22.54
CA GLY A 36 22.32 31.52 -21.51
C GLY A 36 22.54 32.30 -20.21
N GLU A 37 23.78 32.64 -19.88
CA GLU A 37 24.15 33.38 -18.66
C GLU A 37 23.72 34.84 -18.78
N LEU A 38 23.99 35.46 -19.94
CA LEU A 38 23.51 36.80 -20.28
C LEU A 38 21.98 36.89 -20.25
N ARG A 39 21.30 35.89 -20.85
CA ARG A 39 19.82 35.84 -20.85
C ARG A 39 19.25 35.76 -19.43
N ALA A 40 19.86 34.94 -18.57
CA ALA A 40 19.45 34.80 -17.18
C ALA A 40 19.67 36.10 -16.38
N ALA A 41 20.81 36.78 -16.60
CA ALA A 41 21.10 38.05 -15.95
C ALA A 41 20.10 39.15 -16.36
N ILE A 42 19.76 39.25 -17.65
CA ILE A 42 18.75 40.19 -18.15
C ILE A 42 17.36 39.88 -17.57
N ALA A 43 16.98 38.60 -17.49
CA ALA A 43 15.71 38.21 -16.86
C ALA A 43 15.66 38.60 -15.38
N ALA A 44 16.74 38.36 -14.64
CA ALA A 44 16.84 38.76 -13.23
C ALA A 44 16.80 40.28 -13.04
N SER A 45 17.45 41.03 -13.93
CA SER A 45 17.43 42.49 -13.93
C SER A 45 16.03 43.05 -14.19
N ARG A 46 15.30 42.49 -15.17
CA ARG A 46 13.88 42.83 -15.44
C ARG A 46 12.99 42.62 -14.23
N GLU A 47 13.09 41.46 -13.58
CA GLU A 47 12.30 41.16 -12.38
C GLU A 47 12.60 42.16 -11.24
N ARG A 48 13.87 42.53 -11.08
CA ARG A 48 14.30 43.48 -10.05
C ARG A 48 13.76 44.90 -10.29
N PHE A 49 13.65 45.32 -11.55
CA PHE A 49 13.16 46.66 -11.91
C PHE A 49 11.66 46.73 -12.20
N LEU A 50 10.97 45.59 -12.32
CA LEU A 50 9.52 45.51 -12.51
C LEU A 50 8.68 46.37 -11.51
N PRO A 51 9.06 46.50 -10.22
CA PRO A 51 8.32 47.37 -9.30
C PRO A 51 8.32 48.85 -9.70
N LEU A 52 9.30 49.31 -10.50
CA LEU A 52 9.33 50.69 -11.00
C LEU A 52 8.23 50.93 -12.03
N ASP A 53 7.96 49.97 -12.92
CA ASP A 53 6.91 50.07 -13.94
C ASP A 53 5.51 50.04 -13.32
N THR A 54 5.32 49.26 -12.26
CA THR A 54 4.02 49.13 -11.58
C THR A 54 3.69 50.30 -10.66
N ALA A 55 4.68 51.16 -10.35
CA ALA A 55 4.49 52.36 -9.53
C ALA A 55 4.01 53.59 -10.34
N VAL A 56 3.96 53.51 -11.68
CA VAL A 56 3.57 54.62 -12.55
C VAL A 56 2.07 54.60 -12.85
N GLU A 57 1.41 55.75 -12.76
CA GLU A 57 0.00 55.89 -13.16
C GLU A 57 -0.17 55.73 -14.68
N PRO A 58 -1.11 54.90 -15.16
CA PRO A 58 -1.33 54.71 -16.59
C PRO A 58 -1.74 56.01 -17.31
N ALA A 59 -0.99 56.38 -18.35
CA ALA A 59 -1.35 57.51 -19.20
C ALA A 59 -2.50 57.16 -20.16
N SER A 60 -3.43 58.10 -20.34
CA SER A 60 -4.52 57.94 -21.32
C SER A 60 -3.99 58.02 -22.76
N ILE A 61 -4.23 56.97 -23.54
CA ILE A 61 -3.85 56.87 -24.96
C ILE A 61 -5.06 57.01 -25.87
N LYS A 62 -4.87 57.62 -27.05
CA LYS A 62 -5.92 57.71 -28.08
C LYS A 62 -6.26 56.32 -28.61
N GLY A 63 -7.54 56.01 -28.78
CA GLY A 63 -8.01 54.71 -29.28
C GLY A 63 -7.43 54.30 -30.65
N GLU A 64 -7.11 55.28 -31.49
CA GLU A 64 -6.51 55.07 -32.82
C GLU A 64 -5.11 54.46 -32.78
N LEU A 65 -4.38 54.60 -31.66
CA LEU A 65 -3.02 54.07 -31.52
C LEU A 65 -3.00 52.55 -31.70
N TRP A 66 -3.98 51.86 -31.12
CA TRP A 66 -4.08 50.40 -31.22
C TRP A 66 -4.35 49.95 -32.65
N SER A 67 -5.25 50.61 -33.37
CA SER A 67 -5.53 50.31 -34.78
C SER A 67 -4.32 50.58 -35.69
N ASN A 68 -3.53 51.62 -35.39
CA ASN A 68 -2.29 51.93 -36.09
C ASN A 68 -1.19 50.89 -35.83
N ILE A 69 -1.12 50.32 -34.63
CA ILE A 69 -0.20 49.23 -34.30
C ILE A 69 -0.64 47.96 -35.06
N GLU A 70 -1.92 47.60 -34.96
CA GLU A 70 -2.48 46.40 -35.60
C GLU A 70 -2.26 46.40 -37.12
N SER A 71 -2.48 47.54 -37.79
CA SER A 71 -2.28 47.66 -39.23
C SER A 71 -0.81 47.61 -39.69
N ARG A 72 0.16 47.84 -38.79
CA ARG A 72 1.61 47.80 -39.09
C ARG A 72 2.27 46.49 -38.71
N LEU A 73 1.59 45.64 -37.94
CA LEU A 73 2.10 44.31 -37.64
C LEU A 73 2.16 43.51 -38.95
N PRO A 74 3.26 42.80 -39.23
CA PRO A 74 3.30 41.90 -40.36
C PRO A 74 2.16 40.89 -40.21
N LEU A 75 1.42 40.65 -41.30
CA LEU A 75 0.44 39.56 -41.34
C LEU A 75 1.19 38.27 -40.97
N GLN A 76 0.97 37.78 -39.75
CA GLN A 76 1.41 36.46 -39.34
C GLN A 76 0.65 35.47 -40.21
N SER A 77 1.23 35.16 -41.36
CA SER A 77 0.85 33.99 -42.13
C SER A 77 1.03 32.83 -41.16
N THR A 78 -0.07 32.26 -40.69
CA THR A 78 -0.12 30.99 -39.98
C THR A 78 0.26 29.86 -40.95
N SER A 79 1.49 29.92 -41.45
CA SER A 79 2.19 28.95 -42.28
C SER A 79 3.67 28.89 -41.85
N ALA A 80 3.95 29.12 -40.57
CA ALA A 80 4.94 28.29 -39.92
C ALA A 80 4.16 27.08 -39.42
N SER A 81 4.39 25.91 -40.03
CA SER A 81 4.09 24.65 -39.36
C SER A 81 4.95 24.63 -38.10
N LEU A 82 4.43 25.23 -37.03
CA LEU A 82 4.89 24.98 -35.69
C LEU A 82 4.75 23.48 -35.54
N LYS A 83 5.87 22.74 -35.62
CA LYS A 83 5.90 21.38 -35.08
C LYS A 83 5.24 21.51 -33.71
N PRO A 84 4.17 20.76 -33.42
CA PRO A 84 3.45 20.93 -32.18
C PRO A 84 4.48 20.76 -31.07
N THR A 85 4.79 21.86 -30.39
CA THR A 85 5.51 21.80 -29.13
C THR A 85 4.57 21.01 -28.25
N HIS A 86 4.94 19.76 -27.97
CA HIS A 86 4.24 18.96 -26.99
C HIS A 86 4.10 19.84 -25.75
N THR A 87 2.87 20.26 -25.46
CA THR A 87 2.61 20.94 -24.20
C THR A 87 3.06 19.96 -23.12
N ALA A 88 3.86 20.42 -22.15
CA ALA A 88 4.36 19.55 -21.08
C ALA A 88 3.21 18.87 -20.29
N ASN A 89 1.98 19.32 -20.50
CA ASN A 89 0.74 18.80 -19.95
C ASN A 89 -0.24 18.35 -21.05
N ASP A 90 0.25 17.70 -22.11
CA ASP A 90 -0.62 17.11 -23.14
C ASP A 90 -1.25 15.81 -22.61
N ASN A 91 -2.46 15.90 -22.05
CA ASN A 91 -3.23 14.75 -21.59
C ASN A 91 -3.96 14.01 -22.72
N SER A 92 -3.75 14.38 -23.99
CA SER A 92 -4.51 13.83 -25.12
C SER A 92 -4.25 12.34 -25.37
N THR A 93 -3.17 11.79 -24.81
CA THR A 93 -2.94 10.35 -24.91
C THR A 93 -3.87 9.61 -23.95
N ASN A 94 -4.81 8.85 -24.51
CA ASN A 94 -5.73 7.96 -23.80
C ASN A 94 -5.02 6.91 -22.88
N ARG A 95 -3.68 6.90 -22.88
CA ARG A 95 -2.82 6.04 -22.07
C ARG A 95 -2.95 6.33 -20.57
N TRP A 96 -3.02 7.60 -20.14
CA TRP A 96 -3.20 7.89 -18.71
C TRP A 96 -4.59 7.47 -18.22
N ARG A 97 -5.62 7.56 -19.08
CA ARG A 97 -6.98 7.05 -18.80
C ARG A 97 -6.98 5.54 -18.70
N ALA A 98 -6.26 4.84 -19.58
CA ALA A 98 -6.10 3.38 -19.49
C ALA A 98 -5.40 2.95 -18.20
N VAL A 99 -4.37 3.68 -17.76
CA VAL A 99 -3.69 3.47 -16.46
C VAL A 99 -4.63 3.75 -15.28
N ALA A 100 -5.44 4.81 -15.35
CA ALA A 100 -6.41 5.12 -14.31
C ALA A 100 -7.49 4.02 -14.20
N VAL A 101 -8.02 3.54 -15.33
CA VAL A 101 -9.02 2.47 -15.35
C VAL A 101 -8.43 1.15 -14.87
N SER A 102 -7.18 0.82 -15.22
CA SER A 102 -6.54 -0.41 -14.74
C SER A 102 -6.26 -0.36 -13.24
N ALA A 103 -5.85 0.79 -12.70
CA ALA A 103 -5.65 0.97 -11.27
C ALA A 103 -6.97 0.82 -10.48
N ILE A 104 -8.08 1.39 -11.00
CA ILE A 104 -9.42 1.21 -10.40
C ILE A 104 -9.82 -0.27 -10.44
N ALA A 105 -9.68 -0.93 -11.59
CA ALA A 105 -10.01 -2.35 -11.73
C ALA A 105 -9.18 -3.23 -10.77
N ALA A 106 -7.88 -2.98 -10.67
CA ALA A 106 -7.00 -3.68 -9.73
C ALA A 106 -7.42 -3.45 -8.27
N THR A 107 -7.83 -2.22 -7.93
CA THR A 107 -8.32 -1.88 -6.58
C THR A 107 -9.61 -2.62 -6.27
N VAL A 108 -10.55 -2.70 -7.22
CA VAL A 108 -11.80 -3.46 -7.04
C VAL A 108 -11.52 -4.95 -6.88
N VAL A 109 -10.61 -5.52 -7.67
CA VAL A 109 -10.20 -6.93 -7.55
C VAL A 109 -9.55 -7.19 -6.20
N LEU A 110 -8.65 -6.31 -5.75
CA LEU A 110 -8.01 -6.40 -4.44
C LEU A 110 -9.06 -6.30 -3.32
N ALA A 111 -9.96 -5.32 -3.37
CA ALA A 111 -11.01 -5.15 -2.39
C ALA A 111 -11.95 -6.36 -2.32
N ALA A 112 -12.33 -6.92 -3.48
CA ALA A 112 -13.13 -8.13 -3.56
C ALA A 112 -12.38 -9.35 -3.00
N GLY A 113 -11.10 -9.52 -3.34
CA GLY A 113 -10.25 -10.59 -2.84
C GLY A 113 -10.03 -10.50 -1.33
N LEU A 114 -9.79 -9.29 -0.81
CA LEU A 114 -9.62 -9.05 0.63
C LEU A 114 -10.93 -9.29 1.38
N THR A 115 -12.05 -8.80 0.87
CA THR A 115 -13.38 -9.05 1.44
C THR A 115 -13.63 -10.54 1.51
N PHE A 116 -13.42 -11.25 0.40
CA PHE A 116 -13.59 -12.69 0.32
C PHE A 116 -12.67 -13.46 1.27
N SER A 117 -11.42 -13.02 1.44
CA SER A 117 -10.48 -13.63 2.38
C SER A 117 -10.89 -13.38 3.83
N LEU A 118 -11.40 -12.20 4.17
CA LEU A 118 -11.79 -11.84 5.53
C LEU A 118 -13.15 -12.46 5.91
N THR A 119 -14.07 -12.62 4.96
CA THR A 119 -15.39 -13.23 5.21
C THR A 119 -15.39 -14.75 5.16
N ARG A 120 -14.32 -15.39 4.67
CA ARG A 120 -14.12 -16.84 4.82
C ARG A 120 -13.65 -17.19 6.23
N THR A 121 -14.48 -16.96 7.24
CA THR A 121 -14.35 -17.69 8.50
C THR A 121 -14.90 -19.09 8.27
N THR A 122 -14.03 -20.11 8.22
CA THR A 122 -14.50 -21.49 8.26
C THR A 122 -15.13 -21.71 9.62
N GLU A 123 -16.44 -21.98 9.66
CA GLU A 123 -17.11 -22.35 10.90
C GLU A 123 -16.70 -23.78 11.29
N PRO A 124 -16.44 -24.05 12.57
CA PRO A 124 -16.19 -25.41 13.02
C PRO A 124 -17.44 -26.26 12.86
N LEU A 125 -17.30 -27.51 12.46
CA LEU A 125 -18.43 -28.45 12.41
C LEU A 125 -18.87 -28.83 13.82
N VAL A 126 -17.92 -28.94 14.74
CA VAL A 126 -18.20 -29.22 16.15
C VAL A 126 -17.28 -28.44 17.08
N ILE A 127 -17.79 -28.14 18.28
CA ILE A 127 -17.07 -27.51 19.38
C ILE A 127 -17.17 -28.42 20.59
N ALA A 128 -16.03 -28.81 21.18
CA ALA A 128 -15.96 -29.55 22.43
C ALA A 128 -15.38 -28.66 23.53
N VAL A 129 -16.16 -28.46 24.60
CA VAL A 129 -15.69 -27.78 25.81
C VAL A 129 -15.14 -28.86 26.74
N LEU A 130 -13.84 -28.78 27.03
CA LEU A 130 -13.14 -29.78 27.82
C LEU A 130 -13.05 -29.33 29.28
N VAL A 131 -13.46 -30.20 30.18
CA VAL A 131 -13.45 -29.96 31.63
C VAL A 131 -12.50 -30.91 32.34
N ASN A 132 -11.94 -30.47 33.47
CA ASN A 132 -11.19 -31.33 34.38
C ASN A 132 -12.14 -32.21 35.22
N GLU A 133 -11.58 -33.03 36.10
CA GLU A 133 -12.36 -33.90 37.00
C GLU A 133 -13.26 -33.12 37.96
N THR A 134 -12.91 -31.88 38.30
CA THR A 134 -13.73 -31.00 39.15
C THR A 134 -14.83 -30.26 38.38
N GLY A 135 -14.91 -30.43 37.06
CA GLY A 135 -15.93 -29.80 36.20
C GLY A 135 -15.58 -28.37 35.74
N GLU A 136 -14.37 -27.90 36.00
CA GLU A 136 -13.90 -26.60 35.54
C GLU A 136 -13.47 -26.66 34.08
N VAL A 137 -13.80 -25.63 33.31
CA VAL A 137 -13.44 -25.53 31.89
C VAL A 137 -11.95 -25.28 31.74
N GLN A 138 -11.27 -26.14 30.98
CA GLN A 138 -9.82 -26.07 30.79
C GLN A 138 -9.42 -25.72 29.35
N ALA A 139 -10.19 -26.17 28.36
CA ALA A 139 -9.89 -25.93 26.96
C ALA A 139 -11.14 -26.01 26.09
N VAL A 140 -11.07 -25.44 24.88
CA VAL A 140 -12.08 -25.58 23.84
C VAL A 140 -11.41 -26.12 22.58
N VAL A 141 -11.98 -27.19 22.01
CA VAL A 141 -11.56 -27.76 20.73
C VAL A 141 -12.60 -27.41 19.68
N GLU A 142 -12.16 -26.81 18.60
CA GLU A 142 -12.95 -26.48 17.41
C GLU A 142 -12.45 -27.38 16.26
N ASP A 143 -13.30 -28.31 15.81
CA ASP A 143 -12.97 -29.22 14.72
C ASP A 143 -13.74 -28.82 13.46
N PHE A 144 -13.00 -28.62 12.36
CA PHE A 144 -13.51 -28.15 11.08
C PHE A 144 -13.80 -29.29 10.09
N GLY A 145 -13.75 -30.54 10.55
CA GLY A 145 -14.05 -31.74 9.74
C GLY A 145 -13.11 -31.98 8.56
N ASN A 146 -11.92 -31.42 8.65
CA ASN A 146 -10.81 -31.64 7.75
C ASN A 146 -9.56 -31.97 8.58
N GLU A 147 -8.37 -31.83 8.00
CA GLU A 147 -7.10 -32.09 8.70
C GLU A 147 -6.79 -31.07 9.80
N ARG A 148 -7.63 -30.04 10.01
CA ARG A 148 -7.38 -28.96 10.96
C ARG A 148 -8.34 -29.00 12.14
N ALA A 149 -7.76 -28.92 13.33
CA ALA A 149 -8.47 -28.59 14.55
C ALA A 149 -7.80 -27.40 15.24
N THR A 150 -8.56 -26.55 15.89
CA THR A 150 -8.04 -25.48 16.74
C THR A 150 -8.29 -25.84 18.19
N VAL A 151 -7.26 -25.74 19.02
CA VAL A 151 -7.38 -25.96 20.46
C VAL A 151 -7.01 -24.69 21.18
N ARG A 152 -7.98 -24.16 21.94
CA ARG A 152 -7.80 -22.97 22.76
C ARG A 152 -7.75 -23.35 24.22
N MET A 153 -6.56 -23.19 24.81
CA MET A 153 -6.34 -23.42 26.24
C MET A 153 -6.94 -22.26 27.02
N LEU A 154 -7.74 -22.55 28.04
CA LEU A 154 -8.41 -21.57 28.90
C LEU A 154 -7.83 -21.54 30.32
N ALA A 155 -7.00 -22.52 30.66
CA ALA A 155 -6.29 -22.62 31.92
C ALA A 155 -4.83 -22.98 31.68
N ASP A 156 -3.97 -22.61 32.62
CA ASP A 156 -2.55 -22.92 32.57
C ASP A 156 -2.28 -24.31 33.12
N PHE A 157 -1.59 -25.15 32.33
CA PHE A 157 -1.11 -26.45 32.77
C PHE A 157 0.38 -26.38 33.10
N ALA A 158 0.76 -26.94 34.24
CA ALA A 158 2.17 -27.20 34.52
C ALA A 158 2.63 -28.41 33.68
N VAL A 159 3.35 -28.14 32.59
CA VAL A 159 3.93 -29.16 31.72
C VAL A 159 5.42 -29.33 32.08
N PRO A 160 5.81 -30.47 32.69
CA PRO A 160 7.23 -30.77 32.91
C PRO A 160 8.03 -30.78 31.60
N GLY A 161 9.31 -30.42 31.65
CA GLY A 161 10.13 -30.27 30.44
C GLY A 161 10.35 -31.55 29.63
N ASP A 162 10.09 -32.72 30.22
CA ASP A 162 10.14 -34.04 29.59
C ASP A 162 8.76 -34.53 29.10
N LYS A 163 7.73 -33.68 29.17
CA LYS A 163 6.35 -34.01 28.80
C LYS A 163 5.80 -33.03 27.79
N THR A 164 4.74 -33.45 27.11
CA THR A 164 4.01 -32.61 26.16
C THR A 164 2.51 -32.84 26.29
N ILE A 165 1.73 -31.87 25.82
CA ILE A 165 0.29 -32.00 25.76
C ILE A 165 -0.08 -32.63 24.42
N GLN A 166 -0.90 -33.68 24.44
CA GLN A 166 -1.45 -34.30 23.24
C GLN A 166 -2.97 -34.28 23.27
N VAL A 167 -3.55 -33.91 22.13
CA VAL A 167 -5.00 -33.81 21.96
C VAL A 167 -5.49 -34.99 21.14
N TRP A 168 -6.61 -35.55 21.59
CA TRP A 168 -7.19 -36.75 21.02
C TRP A 168 -8.66 -36.54 20.73
N THR A 169 -9.15 -37.31 19.76
CA THR A 169 -10.56 -37.51 19.53
C THR A 169 -10.87 -39.00 19.45
N LEU A 170 -12.10 -39.37 19.83
CA LEU A 170 -12.60 -40.74 19.70
C LEU A 170 -13.82 -40.73 18.77
N PRO A 171 -13.62 -40.92 17.44
CA PRO A 171 -14.72 -40.89 16.48
C PRO A 171 -15.77 -41.97 16.78
N SER A 172 -15.33 -43.21 16.99
CA SER A 172 -16.17 -44.33 17.43
C SER A 172 -15.34 -45.35 18.21
N LYS A 173 -16.02 -46.26 18.92
CA LYS A 173 -15.36 -47.37 19.63
C LYS A 173 -14.60 -48.30 18.68
N ASP A 174 -15.07 -48.46 17.45
CA ASP A 174 -14.46 -49.35 16.45
C ASP A 174 -13.17 -48.77 15.86
N VAL A 175 -13.12 -47.45 15.64
CA VAL A 175 -11.92 -46.76 15.15
C VAL A 175 -10.90 -46.59 16.28
N GLY A 176 -11.37 -46.34 17.50
CA GLY A 176 -10.53 -46.02 18.64
C GLY A 176 -10.04 -44.57 18.65
N PRO A 177 -9.23 -44.20 19.64
CA PRO A 177 -8.74 -42.83 19.80
C PRO A 177 -7.74 -42.49 18.70
N VAL A 178 -7.83 -41.26 18.18
CA VAL A 178 -6.94 -40.74 17.16
C VAL A 178 -6.34 -39.43 17.64
N SER A 179 -5.02 -39.31 17.49
CA SER A 179 -4.29 -38.09 17.84
C SER A 179 -4.64 -36.98 16.85
N LEU A 180 -5.06 -35.84 17.36
CA LEU A 180 -5.19 -34.60 16.60
C LEU A 180 -3.87 -33.86 16.49
N GLY A 181 -2.97 -34.03 17.45
CA GLY A 181 -1.63 -33.42 17.42
C GLY A 181 -1.10 -33.09 18.80
N LEU A 182 0.14 -32.59 18.82
CA LEU A 182 0.84 -32.13 20.02
C LEU A 182 0.71 -30.62 20.17
N ILE A 183 0.64 -30.14 21.40
CA ILE A 183 0.67 -28.73 21.75
C ILE A 183 2.00 -28.45 22.44
N ASP A 184 2.77 -27.54 21.86
CA ASP A 184 4.02 -27.07 22.48
C ASP A 184 3.70 -26.10 23.64
N GLY A 185 3.85 -26.60 24.86
CA GLY A 185 3.61 -25.85 26.08
C GLY A 185 2.11 -25.63 26.35
N VAL A 186 1.75 -24.40 26.76
CA VAL A 186 0.42 -24.07 27.30
C VAL A 186 -0.38 -23.15 26.36
N ARG A 187 0.10 -22.96 25.13
CA ARG A 187 -0.50 -21.99 24.20
C ARG A 187 -1.58 -22.64 23.35
N SER A 188 -2.53 -21.82 22.92
CA SER A 188 -3.51 -22.24 21.92
C SER A 188 -2.78 -22.61 20.63
N ALA A 189 -3.17 -23.72 20.01
CA ALA A 189 -2.50 -24.27 18.84
C ALA A 189 -3.50 -24.64 17.75
N ARG A 190 -3.05 -24.49 16.50
CA ARG A 190 -3.69 -25.13 15.35
C ARG A 190 -3.01 -26.46 15.14
N LEU A 191 -3.79 -27.52 15.13
CA LEU A 191 -3.31 -28.88 14.97
C LEU A 191 -3.64 -29.36 13.55
N ASP A 192 -2.62 -29.89 12.89
CA ASP A 192 -2.74 -30.59 11.61
C ASP A 192 -2.74 -32.10 11.89
N GLY A 193 -3.94 -32.65 12.04
CA GLY A 193 -4.18 -34.07 12.32
C GLY A 193 -4.31 -34.90 11.03
N PRO A 194 -4.45 -36.23 11.15
CA PRO A 194 -4.78 -37.07 10.00
C PRO A 194 -6.15 -36.70 9.44
N ALA A 195 -6.38 -36.97 8.15
CA ALA A 195 -7.71 -36.85 7.55
C ALA A 195 -8.68 -37.80 8.26
N LEU A 196 -9.52 -37.23 9.13
CA LEU A 196 -10.48 -37.96 9.95
C LEU A 196 -11.88 -37.99 9.31
N PRO A 197 -12.72 -38.97 9.64
CA PRO A 197 -14.13 -38.93 9.31
C PRO A 197 -14.79 -37.66 9.84
N THR A 198 -15.85 -37.20 9.19
CA THR A 198 -16.59 -36.00 9.60
C THR A 198 -16.96 -36.07 11.09
N PRO A 199 -16.58 -35.06 11.89
CA PRO A 199 -16.87 -35.01 13.32
C PRO A 199 -18.37 -35.08 13.59
N ARG A 200 -18.73 -35.78 14.65
CA ARG A 200 -20.13 -35.96 15.06
C ARG A 200 -20.43 -35.22 16.36
N SER A 201 -21.72 -34.90 16.56
CA SER A 201 -22.21 -34.58 17.90
C SER A 201 -21.91 -35.74 18.85
N ASP A 202 -21.65 -35.42 20.11
CA ASP A 202 -21.36 -36.37 21.19
C ASP A 202 -20.07 -37.19 20.99
N GLN A 203 -19.21 -36.76 20.06
CA GLN A 203 -17.86 -37.30 19.90
C GLN A 203 -16.99 -36.84 21.08
N LEU A 204 -16.23 -37.77 21.67
CA LEU A 204 -15.36 -37.48 22.81
C LEU A 204 -14.04 -36.87 22.33
N TYR A 205 -13.65 -35.77 22.96
CA TYR A 205 -12.34 -35.15 22.82
C TYR A 205 -11.67 -35.10 24.19
N GLU A 206 -10.35 -35.29 24.21
CA GLU A 206 -9.58 -35.27 25.44
C GLU A 206 -8.17 -34.73 25.23
N ILE A 207 -7.63 -34.18 26.31
CA ILE A 207 -6.27 -33.69 26.41
C ILE A 207 -5.53 -34.53 27.44
N THR A 208 -4.34 -34.99 27.08
CA THR A 208 -3.50 -35.84 27.91
C THR A 208 -2.10 -35.26 28.04
N LEU A 209 -1.44 -35.61 29.15
CA LEU A 209 -0.05 -35.25 29.38
C LEU A 209 0.87 -36.43 29.04
N GLU A 210 1.43 -36.41 27.85
CA GLU A 210 2.27 -37.48 27.30
C GLU A 210 3.76 -37.22 27.51
N GLN A 211 4.60 -38.20 27.17
CA GLN A 211 6.05 -38.02 27.17
C GLN A 211 6.49 -37.08 26.03
N ALA A 212 7.71 -36.56 26.09
CA ALA A 212 8.29 -35.79 24.99
C ALA A 212 8.16 -36.55 23.65
N GLY A 213 7.55 -35.90 22.66
CA GLY A 213 7.23 -36.51 21.36
C GLY A 213 5.85 -37.18 21.27
N GLY A 214 5.06 -37.20 22.35
CA GLY A 214 3.71 -37.75 22.38
C GLY A 214 3.64 -39.21 22.83
N SER A 215 2.47 -39.82 22.67
CA SER A 215 2.24 -41.22 23.00
C SER A 215 3.00 -42.16 22.05
N PRO A 216 3.77 -43.13 22.57
CA PRO A 216 4.50 -44.10 21.76
C PRO A 216 3.60 -45.19 21.16
N THR A 217 2.37 -45.33 21.65
CA THR A 217 1.45 -46.43 21.24
C THR A 217 0.40 -46.00 20.21
N GLY A 218 0.35 -44.71 19.88
CA GLY A 218 -0.73 -44.14 19.07
C GLY A 218 -2.08 -44.12 19.80
N ARG A 219 -2.09 -44.29 21.12
CA ARG A 219 -3.26 -44.18 22.00
C ARG A 219 -2.91 -43.36 23.25
N PRO A 220 -3.88 -42.71 23.91
CA PRO A 220 -3.67 -42.06 25.20
C PRO A 220 -2.93 -42.97 26.20
N THR A 221 -1.74 -42.54 26.66
CA THR A 221 -0.94 -43.26 27.66
C THR A 221 -0.72 -42.45 28.94
N GLY A 222 -0.82 -41.13 28.85
CA GLY A 222 -0.66 -40.20 29.96
C GLY A 222 -1.95 -39.97 30.76
N PRO A 223 -1.86 -39.26 31.90
CA PRO A 223 -3.05 -38.81 32.62
C PRO A 223 -3.88 -37.85 31.76
N ILE A 224 -5.20 -37.99 31.89
CA ILE A 224 -6.17 -37.10 31.23
C ILE A 224 -6.25 -35.79 32.02
N LEU A 225 -5.96 -34.69 31.35
CA LEU A 225 -6.03 -33.35 31.93
C LEU A 225 -7.43 -32.77 31.83
N ALA A 226 -8.08 -32.98 30.68
CA ALA A 226 -9.44 -32.51 30.44
C ALA A 226 -10.12 -33.36 29.37
N LYS A 227 -11.44 -33.48 29.44
CA LYS A 227 -12.26 -34.19 28.45
C LYS A 227 -13.63 -33.56 28.28
N GLY A 228 -14.27 -33.81 27.14
CA GLY A 228 -15.58 -33.24 26.83
C GLY A 228 -16.19 -33.84 25.57
N PHE A 229 -17.51 -33.69 25.46
CA PHE A 229 -18.25 -34.13 24.29
C PHE A 229 -18.52 -32.96 23.35
N ALA A 230 -18.34 -33.21 22.06
CA ALA A 230 -18.53 -32.19 21.05
C ALA A 230 -20.01 -31.92 20.77
N ARG A 231 -20.31 -30.66 20.45
CA ARG A 231 -21.63 -30.19 20.03
C ARG A 231 -21.50 -29.46 18.70
N MET A 232 -22.48 -29.61 17.83
CA MET A 232 -22.57 -28.77 16.63
C MET A 232 -22.91 -27.34 17.06
N PRO A 233 -22.22 -26.31 16.51
CA PRO A 233 -22.63 -24.93 16.74
C PRO A 233 -24.05 -24.72 16.17
N ARG A 234 -24.84 -23.89 16.86
CA ARG A 234 -26.22 -23.54 16.47
C ARG A 234 -26.27 -22.16 15.84
#